data_AF-A0AA43M870-F1
#
_entry.id   AF-A0AA43M870-F1
#
_cell.length_a   1.000
_cell.length_b   1.000
_cell.length_c   1.000
_cell.angle_alpha   90.00
_cell.angle_beta   90.00
_cell.angle_gamma   90.00
#
_symmetry.space_group_name_H-M   'P 1'
#
loop_
_entity.id
_entity.type
_entity.pdbx_description
1 polymer ?
#
loop_
_entity_poly.entity_id
_entity_poly.type
_entity_poly.pdbx_seq_one_letter_code
_entity_poly.pdbx_strand_id
1 'polypeptide(L)'
;MQYQIIPLELGSIVEREVFQSDNMEIKCGLVWKLGSVVTEQKPIFLKNYLPHIGICIADIKGAQIRETYNSEKVIYFSQTVPEALEDELTDIFYGISQKFSGSYQDIFQDLGWQLIRSESFIFGELEVKEISTLHQLYK
;
A
#
# COMPACT_ATOMS: atom_id res chain seq x y z
N MET A 1 0.72 -15.11 21.26
CA MET A 1 2.10 -14.85 20.81
C MET A 1 1.98 -14.26 19.42
N GLN A 2 2.64 -13.14 19.14
CA GLN A 2 2.55 -12.47 17.84
C GLN A 2 3.94 -12.43 17.21
N TYR A 3 3.98 -12.30 15.89
CA TYR A 3 5.17 -12.16 15.10
C TYR A 3 5.13 -10.80 14.43
N GLN A 4 6.20 -10.03 14.57
CA GLN A 4 6.40 -8.76 13.88
C GLN A 4 7.37 -8.99 12.72
N ILE A 5 6.95 -8.59 11.53
CA ILE A 5 7.70 -8.67 10.27
C ILE A 5 8.11 -7.25 9.93
N ILE A 6 9.41 -6.99 9.91
CA ILE A 6 10.01 -5.66 9.77
C ILE A 6 10.81 -5.67 8.46
N PRO A 7 10.48 -4.82 7.48
CA PRO A 7 11.34 -4.62 6.33
C PRO A 7 12.60 -3.87 6.75
N LEU A 8 13.74 -4.29 6.22
CA LEU A 8 15.05 -3.69 6.51
C LEU A 8 15.35 -2.46 5.65
N GLU A 9 14.59 -2.28 4.57
CA GLU A 9 14.73 -1.17 3.63
C GLU A 9 13.59 -0.16 3.79
N LEU A 10 13.87 1.11 3.50
CA LEU A 10 12.86 2.16 3.51
C LEU A 10 11.92 2.03 2.31
N GLY A 11 10.65 2.39 2.51
CA GLY A 11 9.66 2.42 1.42
C GLY A 11 9.11 1.04 1.06
N SER A 12 9.24 0.06 1.96
CA SER A 12 9.01 -1.36 1.68
C SER A 12 7.59 -1.84 1.92
N ILE A 13 6.71 -1.00 2.47
CA ILE A 13 5.29 -1.31 2.63
C ILE A 13 4.50 -0.37 1.75
N VAL A 14 3.67 -0.94 0.89
CA VAL A 14 2.91 -0.18 -0.10
C VAL A 14 1.45 -0.57 -0.05
N GLU A 15 0.59 0.44 -0.03
CA GLU A 15 -0.84 0.30 -0.32
C GLU A 15 -1.03 0.76 -1.77
N ARG A 16 -1.56 -0.13 -2.61
CA ARG A 16 -1.73 0.11 -4.04
C ARG A 16 -3.18 -0.08 -4.42
N GLU A 17 -3.72 0.93 -5.06
CA GLU A 17 -5.00 0.91 -5.75
C GLU A 17 -4.77 0.94 -7.26
N VAL A 18 -5.62 0.23 -7.99
CA VAL A 18 -5.62 0.21 -9.45
C VAL A 18 -7.00 0.62 -9.93
N PHE A 19 -7.05 1.74 -10.65
CA PHE A 19 -8.26 2.22 -11.30
C PHE A 19 -8.18 2.00 -12.80
N GLN A 20 -9.31 1.70 -13.44
CA GLN A 20 -9.40 1.44 -14.86
C GLN A 20 -10.56 2.20 -15.50
N SER A 21 -10.35 2.71 -16.70
CA SER A 21 -11.38 3.27 -17.57
C SER A 21 -11.03 2.88 -19.02
N ASP A 22 -11.89 2.13 -19.69
CA ASP A 22 -11.60 1.53 -21.01
C ASP A 22 -10.24 0.79 -21.05
N ASN A 23 -9.31 1.25 -21.91
CA ASN A 23 -7.95 0.72 -22.05
C ASN A 23 -6.89 1.53 -21.24
N MET A 24 -7.34 2.41 -20.34
CA MET A 24 -6.50 3.25 -19.49
C MET A 24 -6.45 2.70 -18.07
N GLU A 25 -5.29 2.84 -17.43
CA GLU A 25 -5.04 2.35 -16.07
C GLU A 25 -4.29 3.43 -15.25
N ILE A 26 -4.72 3.58 -14.00
CA ILE A 26 -4.04 4.36 -12.96
C ILE A 26 -3.59 3.38 -11.89
N LYS A 27 -2.32 3.47 -11.48
CA LYS A 27 -1.80 2.79 -10.28
C LYS A 27 -1.38 3.86 -9.29
N CYS A 28 -2.07 3.94 -8.16
CA CYS A 28 -1.78 4.95 -7.15
C CYS A 28 -1.82 4.35 -5.74
N GLY A 29 -1.35 5.13 -4.77
CA GLY A 29 -1.50 4.78 -3.36
C GLY A 29 -0.37 5.34 -2.51
N LEU A 30 -0.04 4.62 -1.45
CA LEU A 30 0.89 5.08 -0.41
C LEU A 30 2.09 4.17 -0.31
N VAL A 31 3.27 4.77 -0.25
CA VAL A 31 4.54 4.12 0.07
C VAL A 31 4.93 4.55 1.48
N TRP A 32 5.02 3.62 2.41
CA TRP A 32 5.42 3.90 3.78
C TRP A 32 6.94 3.79 3.93
N LYS A 33 7.59 4.88 4.34
CA LYS A 33 9.05 4.86 4.57
C LYS A 33 9.45 3.86 5.65
N LEU A 34 8.66 3.78 6.72
CA LEU A 34 8.84 2.82 7.81
C LEU A 34 7.50 2.17 8.12
N GLY A 35 7.56 0.93 8.58
CA GLY A 35 6.39 0.20 9.06
C GLY A 35 6.73 -1.23 9.40
N SER A 36 5.77 -1.95 9.95
CA SER A 36 5.88 -3.38 10.17
C SER A 36 4.54 -4.07 9.91
N VAL A 37 4.60 -5.39 9.74
CA VAL A 37 3.41 -6.23 9.62
C VAL A 37 3.39 -7.18 10.80
N VAL A 38 2.28 -7.22 11.55
CA VAL A 38 2.10 -8.16 12.65
C VAL A 38 1.17 -9.28 12.24
N THR A 39 1.47 -10.51 12.66
CA THR A 39 0.60 -11.68 12.49
C THR A 39 0.63 -12.56 13.73
N GLU A 40 -0.45 -13.29 13.98
CA GLU A 40 -0.53 -14.26 15.06
C GLU A 40 0.14 -15.60 14.71
N GLN A 41 0.49 -15.81 13.44
CA GLN A 41 1.02 -17.07 12.94
C GLN A 41 2.48 -16.94 12.54
N LYS A 42 3.28 -17.96 12.84
CA LYS A 42 4.68 -17.98 12.43
C LYS A 42 4.75 -17.89 10.89
N PRO A 43 5.43 -16.88 10.32
CA PRO A 43 5.42 -16.67 8.87
C PRO A 43 6.25 -17.74 8.16
N ILE A 44 5.58 -18.76 7.64
CA ILE A 44 6.21 -19.87 6.90
C ILE A 44 6.65 -19.46 5.49
N PHE A 45 6.10 -18.37 4.96
CA PHE A 45 6.38 -17.89 3.60
C PHE A 45 7.83 -17.45 3.40
N LEU A 46 8.55 -17.09 4.48
CA LEU A 46 9.94 -16.65 4.43
C LEU A 46 10.88 -17.63 3.71
N LYS A 47 10.57 -18.93 3.70
CA LYS A 47 11.38 -19.95 3.03
C LYS A 47 11.46 -19.78 1.52
N ASN A 48 10.39 -19.24 0.91
CA ASN A 48 10.26 -19.05 -0.53
C ASN A 48 10.09 -17.56 -0.89
N TYR A 49 10.35 -16.68 0.07
CA TYR A 49 10.16 -15.25 -0.10
C TYR A 49 11.25 -14.67 -1.00
N LEU A 50 10.85 -13.81 -1.93
CA LEU A 50 11.74 -13.13 -2.87
C LEU A 50 11.64 -11.62 -2.63
N PRO A 51 12.67 -10.96 -2.06
CA PRO A 51 12.63 -9.54 -1.69
C PRO A 51 12.19 -8.58 -2.80
N HIS A 52 12.58 -8.85 -4.04
CA HIS A 52 12.27 -7.99 -5.20
C HIS A 52 10.83 -8.16 -5.73
N ILE A 53 10.14 -9.24 -5.35
CA ILE A 53 8.72 -9.46 -5.69
C ILE A 53 7.84 -9.02 -4.52
N GLY A 54 8.29 -9.30 -3.29
CA GLY A 54 7.51 -9.10 -2.09
C GLY A 54 6.42 -10.15 -1.91
N ILE A 55 5.48 -9.85 -1.02
CA ILE A 55 4.29 -10.66 -0.75
C ILE A 55 3.09 -9.73 -0.51
N CYS A 56 1.91 -10.14 -0.97
CA CYS A 56 0.68 -9.45 -0.61
C CYS A 56 0.38 -9.72 0.87
N ILE A 57 0.11 -8.67 1.63
CA ILE A 57 -0.15 -8.76 3.07
C ILE A 57 -1.41 -9.60 3.34
N ALA A 58 -2.38 -9.59 2.43
CA ALA A 58 -3.57 -10.44 2.50
C ALA A 58 -3.24 -11.94 2.44
N ASP A 59 -2.13 -12.32 1.81
CA ASP A 59 -1.66 -13.72 1.74
C ASP A 59 -0.96 -14.17 3.03
N ILE A 60 -0.59 -13.22 3.91
CA ILE A 60 -0.06 -13.51 5.24
C ILE A 60 -1.24 -13.67 6.19
N LYS A 61 -1.51 -14.91 6.62
CA LYS A 61 -2.67 -15.23 7.45
C LYS A 61 -2.72 -14.40 8.73
N GLY A 62 -3.82 -13.67 8.92
CA GLY A 62 -4.05 -12.83 10.09
C GLY A 62 -3.13 -11.61 10.19
N ALA A 63 -2.49 -11.22 9.10
CA ALA A 63 -1.58 -10.08 9.08
C ALA A 63 -2.31 -8.74 9.12
N GLN A 64 -1.68 -7.78 9.79
CA GLN A 64 -2.10 -6.39 9.83
C GLN A 64 -0.87 -5.48 9.76
N ILE A 65 -0.98 -4.38 9.02
CA ILE A 65 0.04 -3.32 9.02
C ILE A 65 -0.01 -2.59 10.37
N ARG A 66 1.16 -2.30 10.94
CA ARG A 66 1.34 -1.56 12.19
C ARG A 66 2.53 -0.62 12.10
N GLU A 67 2.52 0.40 12.95
CA GLU A 67 3.66 1.29 13.17
C GLU A 67 4.19 1.94 11.87
N THR A 68 3.28 2.35 10.98
CA THR A 68 3.65 3.01 9.74
C THR A 68 3.94 4.50 9.95
N TYR A 69 5.01 4.98 9.33
CA TYR A 69 5.45 6.37 9.45
C TYR A 69 5.91 6.94 8.11
N ASN A 70 5.67 8.26 7.94
CA ASN A 70 6.11 9.06 6.80
C ASN A 70 5.70 8.45 5.45
N SER A 71 4.39 8.35 5.20
CA SER A 71 3.90 7.94 3.88
C SER A 71 4.21 8.97 2.80
N GLU A 72 4.38 8.46 1.59
CA GLU A 72 4.48 9.23 0.36
C GLU A 72 3.39 8.76 -0.61
N LYS A 73 2.64 9.71 -1.16
CA LYS A 73 1.66 9.46 -2.21
C LYS A 73 2.39 9.29 -3.53
N VAL A 74 2.06 8.24 -4.26
CA VAL A 74 2.63 7.97 -5.60
C VAL A 74 1.51 7.60 -6.56
N ILE A 75 1.61 8.09 -7.80
CA ILE A 75 0.67 7.81 -8.89
C ILE A 75 1.44 7.55 -10.18
N TYR A 76 0.97 6.56 -10.94
CA TYR A 76 1.49 6.18 -12.24
C TYR A 76 0.33 5.94 -13.21
N PHE A 77 0.56 6.28 -14.47
CA PHE A 77 -0.40 6.15 -15.54
C PHE A 77 0.10 5.17 -16.60
N SER A 78 -0.81 4.41 -17.19
CA SER A 78 -0.53 3.69 -18.44
C SER A 78 -0.31 4.68 -19.59
N GLN A 79 0.51 4.30 -20.58
CA GLN A 79 0.78 5.12 -21.77
C GLN A 79 -0.46 5.51 -22.60
N THR A 80 -1.60 4.87 -22.36
CA THR A 80 -2.88 5.16 -23.01
C THR A 80 -3.62 6.34 -22.38
N VAL A 81 -3.20 6.81 -21.21
CA VAL A 81 -3.79 7.99 -20.55
C VAL A 81 -3.24 9.25 -21.24
N PRO A 82 -4.08 10.17 -21.73
CA PRO A 82 -3.59 11.43 -22.30
C PRO A 82 -2.94 12.32 -21.22
N GLU A 83 -1.84 13.00 -21.56
CA GLU A 83 -1.07 13.88 -20.66
C GLU A 83 -1.95 14.91 -19.92
N ALA A 84 -2.88 15.56 -20.62
CA ALA A 84 -3.80 16.52 -20.00
C ALA A 84 -4.70 15.90 -18.91
N LEU A 85 -5.01 14.61 -19.03
CA LEU A 85 -5.76 13.86 -18.04
C LEU A 85 -4.85 13.38 -16.90
N GLU A 86 -3.59 13.04 -17.19
CA GLU A 86 -2.59 12.73 -16.15
C GLU A 86 -2.40 13.91 -15.19
N ASP A 87 -2.27 15.13 -15.71
CA ASP A 87 -2.13 16.35 -14.90
C ASP A 87 -3.33 16.55 -13.97
N GLU A 88 -4.56 16.46 -14.50
CA GLU A 88 -5.77 16.65 -13.71
C GLU A 88 -5.95 15.56 -12.64
N LEU A 89 -5.70 14.29 -12.99
CA LEU A 89 -5.79 13.17 -12.04
C LEU A 89 -4.71 13.25 -10.96
N THR A 90 -3.52 13.73 -11.32
CA THR A 90 -2.42 13.99 -10.37
C THR A 90 -2.83 15.08 -9.37
N ASP A 91 -3.37 16.21 -9.85
CA ASP A 91 -3.85 17.29 -9.00
C ASP A 91 -4.96 16.84 -8.04
N ILE A 92 -5.87 15.98 -8.51
CA ILE A 92 -6.91 15.36 -7.67
C ILE A 92 -6.28 14.45 -6.61
N PHE A 93 -5.37 13.56 -7.00
CA PHE A 93 -4.75 12.59 -6.10
C PHE A 93 -3.93 13.24 -4.98
N TYR A 94 -3.17 14.29 -5.31
CA TYR A 94 -2.41 15.06 -4.32
C TYR A 94 -3.25 16.07 -3.54
N GLY A 95 -4.53 16.27 -3.90
CA GLY A 95 -5.44 17.21 -3.21
C GLY A 95 -5.13 18.67 -3.50
N ILE A 96 -4.51 18.95 -4.66
CA ILE A 96 -4.18 20.29 -5.14
C ILE A 96 -5.39 20.91 -5.86
N SER A 97 -6.17 20.07 -6.55
CA SER A 97 -7.33 20.51 -7.32
C SER A 97 -8.38 21.19 -6.42
N GLN A 98 -8.77 22.41 -6.79
CA GLN A 98 -9.86 23.15 -6.14
C GLN A 98 -11.23 22.87 -6.77
N LYS A 99 -11.28 22.09 -7.86
CA LYS A 99 -12.53 21.81 -8.60
C LYS A 99 -13.41 20.78 -7.91
N PHE A 100 -12.80 19.88 -7.15
CA PHE A 100 -13.47 18.73 -6.56
C PHE A 100 -13.33 18.75 -5.04
N SER A 101 -14.25 18.09 -4.36
CA SER A 101 -14.26 17.91 -2.91
C SER A 101 -14.50 16.45 -2.57
N GLY A 102 -13.74 15.89 -1.63
CA GLY A 102 -13.88 14.50 -1.22
C GLY A 102 -12.57 13.73 -1.30
N SER A 103 -12.66 12.41 -1.17
CA SER A 103 -11.50 11.53 -1.39
C SER A 103 -11.21 11.45 -2.89
N TYR A 104 -9.94 11.21 -3.26
CA TYR A 104 -9.61 11.03 -4.67
C TYR A 104 -10.30 9.81 -5.25
N GLN A 105 -10.57 8.78 -4.43
CA GLN A 105 -11.28 7.58 -4.86
C GLN A 105 -12.70 7.90 -5.33
N ASP A 106 -13.44 8.69 -4.56
CA ASP A 106 -14.81 9.10 -4.92
C ASP A 106 -14.79 9.93 -6.20
N ILE A 107 -13.85 10.88 -6.29
CA ILE A 107 -13.71 11.76 -7.45
C ILE A 107 -13.34 10.95 -8.71
N PHE A 108 -12.42 10.00 -8.61
CA PHE A 108 -12.06 9.12 -9.72
C PHE A 108 -13.28 8.33 -10.20
N GLN A 109 -14.09 7.80 -9.28
CA GLN A 109 -15.34 7.09 -9.64
C GLN A 109 -16.36 8.00 -10.33
N ASP A 110 -16.54 9.23 -9.84
CA ASP A 110 -17.42 10.23 -10.48
C ASP A 110 -16.94 10.60 -11.89
N LEU A 111 -15.63 10.56 -12.14
CA LEU A 111 -15.02 10.75 -13.46
C LEU A 111 -15.05 9.48 -14.34
N GLY A 112 -15.69 8.41 -13.88
CA GLY A 112 -15.88 7.16 -14.64
C GLY A 112 -14.77 6.12 -14.47
N TRP A 113 -13.83 6.31 -13.54
CA TRP A 113 -12.79 5.34 -13.25
C TRP A 113 -13.26 4.31 -12.22
N GLN A 114 -13.09 3.03 -12.55
CA GLN A 114 -13.50 1.93 -11.68
C GLN A 114 -12.31 1.43 -10.86
N LEU A 115 -12.49 1.34 -9.54
CA LEU A 115 -11.51 0.67 -8.68
C LEU A 115 -11.55 -0.84 -8.94
N ILE A 116 -10.48 -1.39 -9.52
CA ILE A 116 -10.39 -2.81 -9.88
C ILE A 116 -9.69 -3.60 -8.77
N ARG A 117 -8.67 -3.02 -8.13
CA ARG A 117 -7.92 -3.66 -7.04
C ARG A 117 -7.50 -2.65 -5.99
N SER A 118 -7.50 -3.07 -4.73
CA SER A 118 -6.86 -2.39 -3.62
C SER A 118 -6.15 -3.45 -2.78
N GLU A 119 -4.82 -3.38 -2.74
CA GLU A 119 -3.97 -4.40 -2.18
C GLU A 119 -2.81 -3.76 -1.41
N SER A 120 -2.34 -4.42 -0.36
CA SER A 120 -1.16 -3.98 0.38
C SER A 120 -0.04 -5.00 0.24
N PHE A 121 1.18 -4.53 0.03
CA PHE A 121 2.36 -5.36 -0.17
C PHE A 121 3.45 -5.00 0.82
N ILE A 122 4.26 -5.99 1.15
CA ILE A 122 5.56 -5.80 1.79
C ILE A 122 6.63 -6.43 0.90
N PHE A 123 7.70 -5.69 0.64
CA PHE A 123 8.87 -6.14 -0.14
C PHE A 123 10.18 -5.85 0.59
N GLY A 124 11.30 -6.15 -0.05
CA GLY A 124 12.63 -5.96 0.53
C GLY A 124 13.04 -7.07 1.49
N GLU A 125 14.26 -7.03 2.01
CA GLU A 125 14.70 -7.98 3.04
C GLU A 125 13.88 -7.82 4.33
N LEU A 126 13.51 -8.94 4.94
CA LEU A 126 12.61 -8.96 6.10
C LEU A 126 13.28 -9.58 7.33
N GLU A 127 13.15 -8.91 8.47
CA GLU A 127 13.43 -9.45 9.80
C GLU A 127 12.12 -9.87 10.47
N VAL A 128 12.10 -11.02 11.14
CA VAL A 128 10.93 -11.47 11.92
C VAL A 128 11.27 -11.65 13.39
N LYS A 129 10.52 -10.95 14.24
CA LYS A 129 10.65 -10.98 15.70
C LYS A 129 9.43 -11.62 16.33
N GLU A 130 9.67 -12.47 17.32
CA GLU A 130 8.63 -12.97 18.21
C GLU A 130 8.35 -11.92 19.28
N ILE A 131 7.10 -11.46 19.36
CA ILE A 131 6.66 -10.49 20.37
C ILE A 131 5.68 -11.15 21.34
N SER A 132 5.97 -11.02 22.63
CA SER A 132 5.08 -11.48 23.69
C SER A 132 4.09 -10.36 24.03
N THR A 133 2.79 -10.68 24.03
CA THR A 133 1.70 -9.76 24.38
C THR A 133 1.70 -9.32 25.86
N LEU A 134 2.67 -9.77 26.66
CA LEU A 134 2.75 -9.51 28.10
C LEU A 134 3.12 -8.06 28.49
N HIS A 135 3.42 -7.18 27.53
CA HIS A 135 3.82 -5.79 27.82
C HIS A 135 2.70 -4.73 27.66
N GLN A 136 1.45 -5.12 27.39
CA GLN A 136 0.32 -4.17 27.28
C GLN A 136 -0.49 -3.96 28.57
N LEU A 137 -0.09 -4.55 29.71
CA LEU A 137 -0.80 -4.40 31.00
C LEU A 137 -0.22 -3.35 31.96
N TYR A 138 0.79 -2.58 31.55
CA TYR A 138 1.32 -1.47 32.36
C TYR A 138 1.60 -0.22 31.50
N LYS A 139 0.56 0.59 31.30
CA LYS A 139 0.66 2.06 31.22
C LYS A 139 -0.58 2.67 31.84
#